data_AF-A0A3B9KLY6-F1
#
_entry.id   AF-A0A3B9KLY6-F1
#
_cell.length_a   1.000
_cell.length_b   1.000
_cell.length_c   1.000
_cell.angle_alpha   90.00
_cell.angle_beta   90.00
_cell.angle_gamma   90.00
#
_symmetry.space_group_name_H-M   'P 1'
#
loop_
_entity.id
_entity.type
_entity.pdbx_description
1 polymer ?
#
loop_
_entity_poly.entity_id
_entity_poly.type
_entity_poly.pdbx_seq_one_letter_code
_entity_poly.pdbx_strand_id
1 'polypeptide(L)'
;MPRVNLTKRPIWKYAPTSQKNMLTPELSCSFLGMNLTNPLVLASGILGTSASLMERVALSGAAAITAKSCGPEARAGHPNPVTVSWECGVLNAIGLTNPGARAEVPLLRETKQRL
;
A
#
# COMPACT_ATOMS: atom_id res chain seq x y z
N MET A 1 -31.57 5.90 10.22
CA MET A 1 -30.23 5.30 10.03
C MET A 1 -29.39 5.62 11.27
N PRO A 2 -29.03 4.65 12.14
CA PRO A 2 -28.19 4.98 13.28
C PRO A 2 -26.75 5.23 12.82
N ARG A 3 -26.17 6.34 13.26
CA ARG A 3 -24.76 6.71 13.03
C ARG A 3 -23.85 5.77 13.83
N VAL A 4 -23.03 4.98 13.14
CA VAL A 4 -21.97 4.20 13.78
C VAL A 4 -20.89 5.16 14.29
N ASN A 5 -20.69 5.22 15.61
CA ASN A 5 -19.67 6.05 16.23
C ASN A 5 -18.31 5.32 16.20
N LEU A 6 -17.47 5.68 15.22
CA LEU A 6 -16.16 5.07 14.96
C LEU A 6 -15.06 5.45 15.99
N THR A 7 -15.36 6.30 16.99
CA THR A 7 -14.36 6.85 17.92
C THR A 7 -14.04 5.96 19.13
N LYS A 8 -14.69 4.79 19.28
CA LYS A 8 -14.56 3.94 20.50
C LYS A 8 -13.95 2.55 20.29
N ARG A 9 -13.29 2.27 19.16
CA ARG A 9 -12.49 1.05 19.00
C ARG A 9 -11.01 1.41 18.90
N PRO A 10 -10.12 0.88 19.76
CA PRO A 10 -8.70 1.10 19.58
C PRO A 10 -8.27 0.32 18.34
N ILE A 11 -8.09 1.05 17.24
CA ILE A 11 -7.50 0.53 16.02
C ILE A 11 -5.98 0.55 16.27
N TRP A 12 -5.35 -0.62 16.28
CA TRP A 12 -3.88 -0.81 16.25
C TRP A 12 -3.06 -0.61 17.54
N LYS A 13 -3.31 -1.41 18.58
CA LYS A 13 -2.21 -1.82 19.48
C LYS A 13 -2.07 -3.32 19.47
N TYR A 14 -1.45 -3.85 18.43
CA TYR A 14 -0.80 -5.15 18.52
C TYR A 14 0.51 -4.90 19.28
N ALA A 15 0.47 -5.00 20.61
CA ALA A 15 1.69 -5.08 21.40
C ALA A 15 2.18 -6.54 21.26
N PRO A 16 3.39 -6.80 20.74
CA PRO A 16 3.92 -8.15 20.74
C PRO A 16 4.22 -8.54 22.20
N THR A 17 3.30 -9.27 22.82
CA THR A 17 3.55 -9.96 24.09
C THR A 17 4.74 -10.90 23.86
N SER A 18 5.73 -10.85 24.75
CA SER A 18 7.01 -11.60 24.68
C SER A 18 6.85 -13.13 24.88
N GLN A 19 5.74 -13.71 24.42
CA GLN A 19 5.50 -15.14 24.38
C GLN A 19 5.03 -15.50 22.98
N LYS A 20 5.88 -16.18 22.21
CA LYS A 20 5.51 -16.81 20.94
C LYS A 20 4.44 -17.86 21.25
N ASN A 21 3.17 -17.48 21.13
CA ASN A 21 2.05 -18.38 21.35
C ASN A 21 2.07 -19.40 20.21
N MET A 22 2.18 -20.70 20.50
CA MET A 22 2.30 -21.81 19.52
C MET A 22 1.12 -21.94 18.51
N LEU A 23 0.13 -21.04 18.59
CA LEU A 23 -1.09 -21.02 17.78
C LEU A 23 -1.12 -19.90 16.72
N THR A 24 -0.15 -18.98 16.71
CA THR A 24 -0.11 -17.96 15.65
C THR A 24 0.52 -18.53 14.38
N PRO A 25 -0.19 -18.53 13.24
CA PRO A 25 0.38 -19.02 11.98
C PRO A 25 1.58 -18.15 11.59
N GLU A 26 2.68 -18.81 11.24
CA GLU A 26 3.85 -18.15 10.67
C GLU A 26 3.53 -17.71 9.24
N LEU A 27 3.58 -16.41 8.97
CA LEU A 27 3.23 -15.85 7.66
C LEU A 27 4.47 -15.46 6.85
N SER A 28 5.67 -15.50 7.43
CA SER A 28 6.88 -15.13 6.70
C SER A 28 7.09 -16.00 5.47
N CYS A 29 7.63 -15.39 4.41
CA CYS A 29 7.89 -16.07 3.14
C CYS A 29 9.16 -15.53 2.47
N SER A 30 9.75 -16.36 1.60
CA SER A 30 10.86 -15.95 0.76
C SER A 30 10.35 -15.69 -0.66
N PHE A 31 10.69 -14.53 -1.23
CA PHE A 31 10.28 -14.15 -2.57
C PHE A 31 11.38 -13.33 -3.25
N LEU A 32 11.83 -13.77 -4.43
CA LEU A 32 12.90 -13.13 -5.21
C LEU A 32 14.19 -12.85 -4.39
N GLY A 33 14.53 -13.75 -3.46
CA GLY A 33 15.69 -13.59 -2.57
C GLY A 33 15.49 -12.63 -1.39
N MET A 34 14.29 -12.08 -1.22
CA MET A 34 13.91 -11.28 -0.05
C MET A 34 13.18 -12.14 0.98
N ASN A 35 13.42 -11.87 2.27
CA ASN A 35 12.67 -12.45 3.37
C ASN A 35 11.60 -11.45 3.80
N LEU A 36 10.34 -11.78 3.55
CA LEU A 36 9.19 -10.97 3.90
C LEU A 36 8.61 -11.45 5.24
N THR A 37 8.24 -10.52 6.11
CA THR A 37 7.63 -10.84 7.42
C THR A 37 6.22 -11.43 7.28
N ASN A 38 5.57 -11.22 6.14
CA ASN A 38 4.27 -11.77 5.75
C ASN A 38 4.13 -11.65 4.20
N PRO A 39 3.12 -12.27 3.55
CA PRO A 39 3.01 -12.24 2.10
C PRO A 39 2.26 -10.99 1.57
N LEU A 40 1.91 -10.02 2.43
CA LEU A 40 1.10 -8.88 2.03
C LEU A 40 1.97 -7.83 1.33
N VAL A 41 1.54 -7.47 0.12
CA VAL A 41 2.20 -6.48 -0.72
C VAL A 41 1.18 -5.42 -1.12
N LEU A 42 1.54 -4.14 -1.04
CA LEU A 42 0.69 -3.07 -1.56
C LEU A 42 0.47 -3.26 -3.06
N ALA A 43 -0.79 -3.31 -3.49
CA ALA A 43 -1.13 -3.30 -4.91
C ALA A 43 -0.80 -1.94 -5.57
N SER A 44 -0.22 -1.99 -6.76
CA SER A 44 0.19 -0.80 -7.50
C SER A 44 -1.03 0.06 -7.86
N GLY A 45 -0.87 1.37 -7.79
CA GLY A 45 -1.94 2.31 -8.12
C GLY A 45 -3.00 2.57 -7.04
N ILE A 46 -2.85 1.97 -5.85
CA ILE A 46 -3.73 2.24 -4.70
C ILE A 46 -3.14 3.35 -3.80
N LEU A 47 -1.99 3.13 -3.17
CA LEU A 47 -1.34 4.10 -2.27
C LEU A 47 0.17 4.27 -2.55
N GLY A 48 0.64 3.84 -3.72
CA GLY A 48 2.05 3.87 -4.11
C GLY A 48 2.52 5.15 -4.80
N THR A 49 1.93 6.31 -4.50
CA THR A 49 2.13 7.58 -5.26
C THR A 49 2.91 8.66 -4.50
N SER A 50 3.18 8.46 -3.20
CA SER A 50 4.04 9.36 -2.41
C SER A 50 4.81 8.56 -1.35
N ALA A 51 5.95 9.11 -0.91
CA ALA A 51 6.81 8.44 0.07
C ALA A 51 6.09 8.29 1.43
N SER A 52 5.32 9.31 1.82
CA SER A 52 4.51 9.29 3.04
C SER A 52 3.36 8.28 3.02
N LEU A 53 2.74 8.02 1.87
CA LEU A 53 1.72 6.99 1.74
C LEU A 53 2.33 5.59 1.80
N MET A 54 3.47 5.38 1.14
CA MET A 54 4.19 4.11 1.19
C MET A 54 4.72 3.81 2.60
N GLU A 55 5.31 4.79 3.28
CA GLU A 55 5.71 4.70 4.68
C GLU A 55 4.54 4.26 5.58
N ARG A 56 3.38 4.91 5.43
CA ARG A 56 2.16 4.53 6.17
C ARG A 56 1.76 3.07 5.91
N VAL A 57 1.87 2.59 4.68
CA VAL A 57 1.52 1.21 4.32
C VAL A 57 2.48 0.19 4.95
N ALA A 58 3.79 0.45 4.94
CA ALA A 58 4.77 -0.39 5.63
C ALA A 58 4.49 -0.43 7.14
N LEU A 59 4.27 0.72 7.76
CA LEU A 59 3.93 0.83 9.19
C LEU A 59 2.59 0.17 9.53
N SER A 60 1.71 -0.03 8.54
CA SER A 60 0.44 -0.75 8.69
C SER A 60 0.60 -2.27 8.53
N GLY A 61 1.81 -2.77 8.30
CA GLY A 61 2.13 -4.20 8.32
C GLY A 61 2.35 -4.86 6.96
N ALA A 62 2.35 -4.11 5.85
CA ALA A 62 2.74 -4.66 4.55
C ALA A 62 4.24 -5.00 4.56
N ALA A 63 4.60 -6.21 4.13
CA ALA A 63 6.01 -6.62 4.07
C ALA A 63 6.74 -6.11 2.83
N ALA A 64 5.99 -5.76 1.77
CA ALA A 64 6.53 -5.11 0.59
C ALA A 64 5.52 -4.11 -0.01
N ILE A 65 6.04 -3.22 -0.85
CA ILE A 65 5.27 -2.13 -1.46
C ILE A 65 5.56 -2.11 -2.95
N THR A 66 4.51 -2.09 -3.78
CA THR A 66 4.64 -1.72 -5.18
C THR A 66 4.19 -0.27 -5.39
N ALA A 67 5.05 0.53 -6.00
CA ALA A 67 4.74 1.91 -6.35
C ALA A 67 3.75 1.98 -7.52
N LYS A 68 3.32 3.19 -7.87
CA LYS A 68 2.47 3.42 -9.06
C LYS A 68 3.17 2.87 -10.30
N SER A 69 2.45 2.09 -11.10
CA SER A 69 2.93 1.67 -12.41
C SER A 69 3.28 2.90 -13.26
N CYS A 70 4.51 2.94 -13.76
CA CYS A 70 5.01 4.03 -14.58
C CYS A 70 5.47 3.54 -15.95
N GLY A 71 5.27 4.39 -16.96
CA GLY A 71 5.88 4.21 -18.27
C GLY A 71 7.20 4.97 -18.37
N PRO A 72 7.90 4.90 -19.51
CA PRO A 72 9.08 5.73 -19.77
C PRO A 72 8.76 7.22 -19.62
N GLU A 73 7.62 7.62 -20.18
CA GLU A 73 7.13 9.01 -20.20
C GLU A 73 5.92 9.22 -19.30
N ALA A 74 5.72 10.47 -18.90
CA ALA A 74 4.57 10.90 -18.10
C ALA A 74 3.25 10.70 -18.87
N ARG A 75 2.19 10.36 -18.13
CA ARG A 75 0.84 10.19 -18.66
C ARG A 75 -0.14 10.90 -17.74
N ALA A 76 -0.99 11.75 -18.31
CA ALA A 76 -2.08 12.39 -17.57
C ALA A 76 -3.16 11.40 -17.13
N GLY A 77 -3.38 10.34 -17.91
CA GLY A 77 -4.47 9.38 -17.72
C GLY A 77 -5.78 9.83 -18.36
N HIS A 78 -6.87 9.18 -17.99
CA HIS A 78 -8.20 9.49 -18.52
C HIS A 78 -8.83 10.70 -17.82
N PRO A 79 -9.76 11.43 -18.48
CA PRO A 79 -10.52 12.50 -17.83
C PRO A 79 -11.44 11.94 -16.74
N ASN A 80 -11.62 12.72 -15.67
CA ASN A 80 -12.51 12.36 -14.57
C ASN A 80 -14.00 12.36 -15.00
N PRO A 81 -14.86 11.54 -14.36
CA PRO A 81 -14.55 10.61 -13.25
C PRO A 81 -13.92 9.29 -13.73
N VAL A 82 -12.76 8.93 -13.18
CA VAL A 82 -12.06 7.67 -13.51
C VAL A 82 -12.23 6.57 -12.47
N THR A 83 -12.99 6.82 -11.40
CA THR A 83 -13.17 5.88 -10.30
C THR A 83 -14.56 6.06 -9.69
N VAL A 84 -15.26 4.96 -9.51
CA VAL A 84 -16.57 4.91 -8.87
C VAL A 84 -16.63 3.74 -7.89
N SER A 85 -17.28 3.93 -6.75
CA SER A 85 -17.61 2.82 -5.85
C SER A 85 -18.66 1.92 -6.51
N TRP A 86 -18.46 0.61 -6.47
CA TRP A 86 -19.41 -0.36 -7.00
C TRP A 86 -19.64 -1.49 -6.01
N GLU A 87 -20.83 -1.54 -5.40
CA GLU A 87 -21.23 -2.54 -4.41
C GLU A 87 -20.15 -2.83 -3.35
N CYS A 88 -19.42 -3.94 -3.49
CA CYS A 88 -18.38 -4.41 -2.58
C CYS A 88 -16.95 -3.99 -2.98
N GLY A 89 -16.78 -3.08 -3.94
CA GLY A 89 -15.48 -2.68 -4.46
C GLY A 89 -15.48 -1.34 -5.19
N VAL A 90 -14.53 -1.21 -6.12
CA VAL A 90 -14.27 0.02 -6.87
C VAL A 90 -14.03 -0.32 -8.33
N LEU A 91 -14.78 0.29 -9.23
CA LEU A 91 -14.51 0.28 -10.66
C LEU A 91 -13.63 1.47 -11.02
N ASN A 92 -12.55 1.24 -11.77
CA ASN A 92 -11.66 2.31 -12.18
C ASN A 92 -11.22 2.19 -13.65
N ALA A 93 -10.93 3.34 -14.24
CA ALA A 93 -10.34 3.50 -15.55
C ALA A 93 -9.34 4.66 -15.52
N ILE A 94 -8.31 4.58 -14.67
CA ILE A 94 -7.33 5.68 -14.43
C ILE A 94 -6.56 6.08 -15.71
N GLY A 95 -6.28 5.14 -16.60
CA GLY A 95 -5.48 5.42 -17.82
C GLY A 95 -3.96 5.51 -17.60
N LEU A 96 -3.47 4.85 -16.54
CA LEU A 96 -2.04 4.83 -16.16
C LEU A 96 -1.49 6.24 -15.89
N THR A 97 -2.21 7.08 -15.16
CA THR A 97 -1.68 8.38 -14.68
C THR A 97 -0.39 8.17 -13.90
N ASN A 98 0.73 8.72 -14.39
CA ASN A 98 2.04 8.58 -13.78
C ASN A 98 2.98 9.72 -14.25
N PRO A 99 4.01 10.09 -13.47
CA PRO A 99 4.94 11.17 -13.80
C PRO A 99 6.09 10.74 -14.72
N GLY A 100 6.14 9.47 -15.15
CA GLY A 100 7.23 8.89 -15.92
C GLY A 100 8.34 8.31 -15.03
N ALA A 101 9.02 7.29 -15.53
CA ALA A 101 9.99 6.50 -14.75
C ALA A 101 11.12 7.34 -14.14
N ARG A 102 11.60 8.36 -14.86
CA ARG A 102 12.67 9.25 -14.34
C ARG A 102 12.24 10.02 -13.09
N ALA A 103 10.98 10.47 -13.05
CA ALA A 103 10.43 11.22 -11.92
C ALA A 103 10.07 10.31 -10.73
N GLU A 104 9.80 9.02 -10.96
CA GLU A 104 9.53 8.03 -9.91
C GLU A 104 10.79 7.65 -9.11
N VAL A 105 11.99 7.68 -9.72
CA VAL A 105 13.25 7.30 -9.04
C VAL A 105 13.49 8.08 -7.73
N PRO A 106 13.44 9.43 -7.69
CA PRO A 106 13.64 10.17 -6.44
C PRO A 106 12.58 9.82 -5.40
N LEU A 107 11.33 9.58 -5.81
CA LEU A 107 10.25 9.16 -4.92
C LEU A 107 10.56 7.82 -4.23
N LEU A 108 11.03 6.83 -5.00
CA LEU A 108 11.42 5.53 -4.46
C LEU A 108 12.63 5.63 -3.52
N ARG A 109 13.59 6.49 -3.83
CA ARG A 109 14.75 6.75 -2.97
C ARG A 109 14.35 7.38 -1.64
N GLU A 110 13.47 8.38 -1.68
CA GLU A 110 12.94 9.01 -0.46
C GLU A 110 12.16 8.00 0.38
N THR A 111 11.33 7.17 -0.25
CA THR A 111 10.59 6.11 0.45
C THR A 111 11.52 5.16 1.17
N LYS A 112 12.60 4.72 0.50
CA LYS A 112 13.61 3.86 1.10
C LYS A 112 14.34 4.52 2.28
N GLN A 113 14.48 5.84 2.30
CA GLN A 113 15.13 6.55 3.42
C GLN A 113 14.23 6.68 4.65
N ARG A 114 12.91 6.55 4.49
CA ARG A 114 11.92 6.65 5.56
C ARG A 114 11.60 5.31 6.23
N LEU A 115 12.02 4.20 5.63
CA LEU A 115 11.79 2.82 6.09
C LEU A 115 13.06 2.20 6.65
#